data_AF-A0A363T5I1-F1
#
_entry.id   AF-A0A363T5I1-F1
#
_cell.length_a   1.000
_cell.length_b   1.000
_cell.length_c   1.000
_cell.angle_alpha   90.00
_cell.angle_beta   90.00
_cell.angle_gamma   90.00
#
_symmetry.space_group_name_H-M   'P 1'
#
loop_
_entity.id
_entity.type
_entity.pdbx_description
1 polymer ?
#
loop_
_entity_poly.entity_id
_entity_poly.type
_entity_poly.pdbx_seq_one_letter_code
_entity_poly.pdbx_strand_id
1 'polypeptide(L)'
;MIRFRIIFPVMIVLTLLLITAPLLLGLASAVFTYHGVCYGFTDGSWECTWQEYASDTVFWSALLVIPLGIYLSTTWLVAIGIWLYKRRTSTPEGLSICFVIMIPFGGYLLGSCLMSVFAVFIRLLY
;
A
#
# COMPACT_ATOMS: atom_id res chain seq x y z
N MET A 1 8.79 -25.48 8.09
CA MET A 1 8.02 -24.57 8.98
C MET A 1 8.70 -23.20 8.98
N ILE A 2 8.03 -22.16 8.47
CA ILE A 2 8.60 -20.81 8.49
C ILE A 2 8.39 -20.23 9.90
N ARG A 3 9.47 -19.76 10.53
CA ARG A 3 9.40 -19.14 11.85
C ARG A 3 8.68 -17.79 11.71
N PHE A 4 7.55 -17.63 12.40
CA PHE A 4 6.81 -16.36 12.50
C PHE A 4 7.70 -15.15 12.80
N ARG A 5 8.79 -15.40 13.55
CA ARG A 5 9.81 -14.41 13.92
C ARG A 5 10.54 -13.77 12.72
N ILE A 6 10.54 -14.41 11.53
CA ILE A 6 11.14 -13.86 10.30
C ILE A 6 10.09 -13.19 9.42
N ILE A 7 8.88 -13.75 9.35
CA ILE A 7 7.76 -13.16 8.60
C ILE A 7 7.39 -11.78 9.18
N PHE A 8 7.43 -11.65 10.50
CA PHE A 8 7.05 -10.45 11.22
C PHE A 8 7.89 -9.21 10.85
N PRO A 9 9.23 -9.21 10.97
CA PRO A 9 10.05 -8.06 10.59
C PRO A 9 10.00 -7.76 9.09
N VAL A 10 9.98 -8.79 8.24
CA VAL A 10 9.93 -8.60 6.77
C VAL A 10 8.67 -7.84 6.36
N MET A 11 7.52 -8.24 6.91
CA MET A 11 6.24 -7.59 6.60
C MET A 11 6.12 -6.18 7.22
N ILE A 12 6.72 -5.92 8.39
CA ILE A 12 6.82 -4.54 8.94
C ILE A 12 7.63 -3.66 8.02
N VAL A 13 8.82 -4.13 7.61
CA VAL A 13 9.71 -3.37 6.73
C VAL A 13 9.03 -3.08 5.40
N LEU A 14 8.35 -4.08 4.80
CA LEU A 14 7.58 -3.88 3.60
C LEU A 14 6.47 -2.85 3.78
N THR A 15 5.72 -2.90 4.89
CA THR A 15 4.63 -1.96 5.17
C THR A 15 5.17 -0.54 5.37
N LEU A 16 6.27 -0.37 6.09
CA LEU A 16 6.93 0.93 6.29
C LEU A 16 7.48 1.49 4.97
N LEU A 17 8.14 0.66 4.16
CA LEU A 17 8.62 1.07 2.84
C LEU A 17 7.46 1.50 1.96
N LEU A 18 6.34 0.78 2.00
CA LEU A 18 5.17 1.12 1.22
C LEU A 18 4.60 2.49 1.63
N ILE A 19 4.38 2.71 2.93
CA ILE A 19 3.80 3.96 3.45
C ILE A 19 4.72 5.16 3.21
N THR A 20 6.04 4.96 3.23
CA THR A 20 7.02 6.03 2.99
C THR A 20 7.32 6.26 1.51
N ALA A 21 6.96 5.33 0.62
CA ALA A 21 7.21 5.43 -0.82
C ALA A 21 6.63 6.70 -1.48
N PRO A 22 5.38 7.14 -1.20
CA PRO A 22 4.85 8.38 -1.77
C PRO A 22 5.71 9.60 -1.46
N LEU A 23 6.17 9.71 -0.21
CA LEU A 23 7.01 10.83 0.24
C LEU A 23 8.37 10.82 -0.48
N LEU A 24 8.99 9.65 -0.60
CA LEU A 24 10.26 9.49 -1.32
C LEU A 24 10.11 9.78 -2.82
N LEU A 25 9.02 9.32 -3.44
CA LEU A 25 8.72 9.58 -4.86
C LEU A 25 8.45 11.07 -5.11
N GLY A 26 7.70 11.73 -4.24
CA GLY A 26 7.44 13.17 -4.34
C GLY A 26 8.71 14.01 -4.20
N LEU A 27 9.58 13.68 -3.24
CA LEU A 27 10.86 14.37 -3.09
C LEU A 27 11.81 14.09 -4.25
N ALA A 28 11.94 12.82 -4.67
CA ALA A 28 12.82 12.45 -5.77
C ALA A 28 12.38 13.11 -7.09
N SER A 29 11.09 13.08 -7.41
CA SER A 29 10.55 13.72 -8.60
C SER A 29 10.74 15.24 -8.57
N ALA A 30 10.52 15.89 -7.43
CA ALA A 30 10.76 17.33 -7.30
C ALA A 30 12.23 17.71 -7.50
N VAL A 31 13.18 16.83 -7.13
CA VAL A 31 14.62 17.09 -7.32
C VAL A 31 15.07 16.81 -8.76
N PHE A 32 14.60 15.73 -9.37
CA PHE A 32 15.15 15.26 -10.65
C PHE A 32 14.31 15.62 -11.89
N THR A 33 13.02 15.92 -11.72
CA THR A 33 12.07 16.05 -12.85
C THR A 33 11.27 17.36 -12.84
N TYR A 34 11.46 18.21 -11.83
CA TYR A 34 10.75 19.48 -11.75
C TYR A 34 11.27 20.48 -12.81
N HIS A 35 10.36 20.98 -13.63
CA HIS A 35 10.62 21.97 -14.68
C HIS A 35 9.76 23.24 -14.54
N GLY A 36 9.22 23.52 -13.35
CA GLY A 36 8.35 24.68 -13.12
C GLY A 36 6.89 24.49 -13.54
N VAL A 37 6.52 23.26 -13.91
CA VAL A 37 5.19 22.94 -14.45
C VAL A 37 4.63 21.71 -13.73
N CYS A 38 3.38 21.79 -13.31
CA CYS A 38 2.62 20.70 -12.73
C CYS A 38 1.58 20.19 -13.74
N TYR A 39 1.26 18.89 -13.67
CA TYR A 39 0.31 18.25 -14.57
C TYR A 39 -0.91 17.79 -13.81
N GLY A 40 -2.06 18.34 -14.19
CA GLY A 40 -3.35 18.01 -13.61
C GLY A 40 -4.06 16.95 -14.40
N PHE A 41 -4.93 16.22 -13.73
CA PHE A 41 -5.76 15.23 -14.40
C PHE A 41 -6.76 15.88 -15.38
N THR A 42 -7.23 17.10 -15.08
CA THR A 42 -8.24 17.84 -15.86
C THR A 42 -7.72 19.15 -16.46
N ASP A 43 -6.87 19.88 -15.72
CA ASP A 43 -6.56 21.29 -16.04
C ASP A 43 -5.37 21.45 -16.99
N GLY A 44 -4.82 20.34 -17.49
CA GLY A 44 -3.63 20.33 -18.33
C GLY A 44 -2.38 20.64 -17.52
N SER A 45 -1.54 21.53 -18.03
CA SER A 45 -0.30 21.95 -17.38
C SER A 45 -0.42 23.36 -16.83
N TRP A 46 -0.02 23.60 -15.58
CA TRP A 46 0.08 24.94 -15.00
C TRP A 46 1.44 25.20 -14.39
N GLU A 47 1.84 26.46 -14.32
CA GLU A 47 3.09 26.86 -13.65
C GLU A 47 2.94 26.72 -12.14
N CYS A 48 3.88 26.03 -11.50
CA CYS A 48 3.81 25.73 -10.08
C CYS A 48 5.19 25.81 -9.42
N THR A 49 5.21 26.02 -8.11
CA THR A 49 6.43 25.99 -7.32
C THR A 49 6.92 24.56 -7.07
N TRP A 50 8.19 24.43 -6.68
CA TRP A 50 8.79 23.11 -6.40
C TRP A 50 8.05 22.33 -5.29
N GLN A 51 7.51 23.05 -4.29
CA GLN A 51 6.76 22.46 -3.18
C GLN A 51 5.39 21.94 -3.65
N GLU A 52 4.71 22.71 -4.51
CA GLU A 52 3.44 22.30 -5.09
C GLU A 52 3.61 21.04 -5.95
N TYR A 53 4.63 21.00 -6.81
CA TYR A 53 4.97 19.81 -7.60
C TYR A 53 5.24 18.57 -6.74
N ALA A 54 6.02 18.75 -5.67
CA ALA A 54 6.28 17.66 -4.72
C ALA A 54 4.96 17.17 -4.08
N SER A 55 4.13 18.09 -3.62
CA SER A 55 2.86 17.76 -2.95
C SER A 55 1.86 17.06 -3.89
N ASP A 56 1.78 17.50 -5.15
CA ASP A 56 0.94 16.88 -6.18
C ASP A 56 1.42 15.46 -6.48
N THR A 57 2.73 15.27 -6.66
CA THR A 57 3.29 13.93 -6.90
C THR A 57 3.10 13.00 -5.69
N VAL A 58 3.25 13.51 -4.45
CA VAL A 58 2.92 12.74 -3.24
C VAL A 58 1.44 12.36 -3.23
N PHE A 59 0.53 13.26 -3.58
CA PHE A 59 -0.89 12.99 -3.61
C PHE A 59 -1.24 11.87 -4.61
N TRP A 60 -0.77 11.98 -5.85
CA TRP A 60 -1.02 10.98 -6.89
C TRP A 60 -0.42 9.61 -6.55
N SER A 61 0.81 9.59 -6.05
CA SER A 61 1.44 8.34 -5.61
C SER A 61 0.75 7.74 -4.38
N ALA A 62 0.26 8.57 -3.46
CA ALA A 62 -0.51 8.12 -2.29
C ALA A 62 -1.84 7.46 -2.69
N LEU A 63 -2.52 7.96 -3.73
CA LEU A 63 -3.75 7.32 -4.23
C LEU A 63 -3.53 5.85 -4.66
N LEU A 64 -2.36 5.52 -5.20
CA LEU A 64 -2.01 4.14 -5.56
C LEU A 64 -1.54 3.31 -4.36
N VAL A 65 -0.81 3.94 -3.45
CA VAL A 65 -0.17 3.27 -2.30
C VAL A 65 -1.15 3.04 -1.15
N ILE A 66 -2.11 3.92 -0.89
CA ILE A 66 -3.06 3.80 0.22
C ILE A 66 -3.89 2.51 0.15
N PRO A 67 -4.51 2.13 -0.99
CA PRO A 67 -5.24 0.86 -1.09
C PRO A 67 -4.36 -0.35 -0.78
N LEU A 68 -3.13 -0.32 -1.29
CA LEU A 68 -2.15 -1.39 -1.09
C LEU A 68 -1.67 -1.44 0.38
N GLY A 69 -1.53 -0.29 1.03
CA GLY A 69 -1.20 -0.17 2.45
C GLY A 69 -2.32 -0.67 3.37
N ILE A 70 -3.58 -0.37 3.06
CA ILE A 70 -4.75 -0.89 3.78
C ILE A 70 -4.80 -2.43 3.64
N TYR A 71 -4.56 -2.94 2.45
CA TYR A 71 -4.48 -4.38 2.21
C TYR A 71 -3.35 -5.06 3.01
N LEU A 72 -2.14 -4.52 2.98
CA LEU A 72 -1.03 -5.05 3.78
C LEU A 72 -1.31 -4.97 5.29
N SER A 73 -1.94 -3.90 5.76
CA SER A 73 -2.30 -3.73 7.17
C SER A 73 -3.37 -4.72 7.62
N THR A 74 -4.39 -4.98 6.79
CA THR A 74 -5.45 -5.95 7.12
C THR A 74 -4.92 -7.39 7.12
N THR A 75 -4.12 -7.77 6.13
CA THR A 75 -3.48 -9.10 6.10
C THR A 75 -2.55 -9.32 7.29
N TRP A 76 -1.84 -8.27 7.71
CA TRP A 76 -0.99 -8.26 8.90
C TRP A 76 -1.80 -8.47 10.20
N LEU A 77 -2.91 -7.76 10.38
CA LEU A 77 -3.79 -7.94 11.55
C LEU A 77 -4.34 -9.37 11.64
N VAL A 78 -4.71 -9.96 10.50
CA VAL A 78 -5.15 -11.36 10.44
C VAL A 78 -4.01 -12.31 10.82
N ALA A 79 -2.80 -12.11 10.29
CA ALA A 79 -1.65 -12.94 10.62
C ALA A 79 -1.30 -12.87 12.12
N ILE A 80 -1.37 -11.68 12.73
CA ILE A 80 -1.21 -11.50 14.18
C ILE A 80 -2.32 -12.21 14.96
N GLY A 81 -3.58 -12.07 14.55
CA GLY A 81 -4.72 -12.72 15.21
C GLY A 81 -4.55 -14.24 15.22
N ILE A 82 -4.17 -14.83 14.09
CA ILE A 82 -3.90 -16.27 13.99
C ILE A 82 -2.70 -16.67 14.85
N TRP A 83 -1.64 -15.87 14.89
CA TRP A 83 -0.48 -16.13 15.73
C TRP A 83 -0.82 -16.13 17.22
N LEU A 84 -1.56 -15.12 17.69
CA LEU A 84 -2.02 -15.01 19.08
C LEU A 84 -2.97 -16.16 19.45
N TYR A 85 -3.89 -16.52 18.55
CA TYR A 85 -4.79 -17.65 18.74
C TYR A 85 -4.02 -18.97 18.89
N LYS A 86 -3.08 -19.26 17.98
CA LYS A 86 -2.25 -20.47 18.03
C LYS A 86 -1.35 -20.52 19.27
N ARG A 87 -0.83 -19.38 19.72
CA ARG A 87 -0.03 -19.31 20.95
C ARG A 87 -0.86 -19.66 22.18
N ARG A 88 -2.18 -19.42 22.15
CA ARG A 88 -3.11 -19.72 23.24
C ARG A 88 -3.58 -21.17 23.25
N THR A 89 -3.60 -21.87 22.10
CA THR A 89 -4.19 -23.21 21.95
C THR A 89 -3.19 -24.38 21.95
N SER A 90 -1.91 -24.15 22.22
CA SER A 90 -0.92 -25.18 22.61
C SER A 90 -0.94 -26.50 21.79
N THR A 91 -1.14 -26.43 20.48
CA THR A 91 -0.95 -27.57 19.56
C THR A 91 0.07 -27.17 18.49
N PRO A 92 1.22 -27.87 18.41
CA PRO A 92 2.40 -27.37 17.72
C PRO A 92 2.37 -27.72 16.23
N GLU A 93 1.40 -27.22 15.46
CA GLU A 93 1.45 -27.39 14.01
C GLU A 93 1.24 -26.07 13.29
N GLY A 94 2.21 -25.74 12.43
CA GLY A 94 2.43 -24.44 11.79
C GLY A 94 1.22 -23.89 11.04
N LEU A 95 1.31 -22.64 10.57
CA LEU A 95 0.24 -22.04 9.76
C LEU A 95 -0.15 -23.00 8.63
N SER A 96 -1.42 -23.43 8.58
CA SER A 96 -1.88 -24.29 7.50
C SER A 96 -1.68 -23.53 6.19
N ILE A 97 -1.11 -24.22 5.20
CA ILE A 97 -0.76 -23.64 3.89
C ILE A 97 -1.99 -22.93 3.26
N CYS A 98 -3.19 -23.42 3.54
CA CYS A 98 -4.44 -22.78 3.11
C CYS A 98 -4.58 -21.33 3.63
N PHE A 99 -4.18 -21.03 4.88
CA PHE A 99 -4.20 -19.66 5.38
C PHE A 99 -3.10 -18.80 4.78
N VAL A 100 -1.91 -19.36 4.53
CA VAL A 100 -0.81 -18.66 3.85
C VAL A 100 -1.19 -18.26 2.43
N ILE A 101 -2.05 -19.05 1.75
CA ILE A 101 -2.50 -18.78 0.38
C ILE A 101 -3.77 -17.92 0.37
N MET A 102 -4.76 -18.20 1.23
CA MET A 102 -6.03 -17.47 1.22
C MET A 102 -5.92 -16.02 1.68
N ILE A 103 -5.00 -15.69 2.59
CA ILE A 103 -4.78 -14.31 3.04
C ILE A 103 -4.30 -13.41 1.89
N PRO A 104 -3.24 -13.77 1.14
CA PRO A 104 -2.82 -12.97 0.00
C PRO A 104 -3.80 -13.03 -1.17
N PHE A 105 -4.49 -14.15 -1.38
CA PHE A 105 -5.48 -14.25 -2.46
C PHE A 105 -6.74 -13.42 -2.19
N GLY A 106 -7.23 -13.47 -0.94
CA GLY A 106 -8.42 -12.73 -0.50
C GLY A 106 -8.24 -11.23 -0.63
N GLY A 107 -7.08 -10.69 -0.24
CA GLY A 107 -6.87 -9.26 -0.42
C GLY A 107 -6.19 -8.85 -1.72
N TYR A 108 -5.63 -9.77 -2.53
CA TYR A 108 -5.46 -9.50 -3.96
C TYR A 108 -6.82 -9.23 -4.62
N LEU A 109 -7.83 -10.07 -4.36
CA LEU A 109 -9.19 -9.87 -4.88
C LEU A 109 -9.82 -8.58 -4.34
N LEU A 110 -9.69 -8.32 -3.03
CA LEU A 110 -10.24 -7.10 -2.41
C LEU A 110 -9.53 -5.82 -2.88
N GLY A 111 -8.19 -5.87 -3.01
CA GLY A 111 -7.39 -4.75 -3.52
C GLY A 111 -7.64 -4.49 -5.00
N SER A 112 -7.78 -5.54 -5.82
CA SER A 112 -8.18 -5.43 -7.23
C SER A 112 -9.57 -4.82 -7.37
N CYS A 113 -10.51 -5.25 -6.53
CA CYS A 113 -11.86 -4.70 -6.49
C CYS A 113 -11.87 -3.23 -6.06
N LEU A 114 -11.09 -2.86 -5.04
CA LEU A 114 -10.91 -1.46 -4.60
C LEU A 114 -10.30 -0.60 -5.70
N MET A 115 -9.27 -1.08 -6.41
CA MET A 115 -8.68 -0.35 -7.54
C MET A 115 -9.68 -0.17 -8.70
N SER A 116 -10.51 -1.19 -8.95
CA SER A 116 -11.55 -1.14 -9.98
C SER A 116 -12.64 -0.13 -9.60
N VAL A 117 -13.11 -0.18 -8.35
CA VAL A 117 -14.12 0.75 -7.82
C VAL A 117 -13.56 2.16 -7.77
N PHE A 118 -12.31 2.35 -7.35
CA PHE A 118 -11.66 3.66 -7.31
C PHE A 118 -11.50 4.27 -8.71
N ALA A 119 -11.10 3.49 -9.70
CA ALA A 119 -11.04 3.93 -11.09
C ALA A 119 -12.42 4.33 -11.64
N VAL A 120 -13.47 3.60 -11.25
CA VAL A 120 -14.86 3.93 -11.60
C VAL A 120 -15.35 5.17 -10.85
N PHE A 121 -14.98 5.33 -9.58
CA PHE A 121 -15.37 6.48 -8.75
C PHE A 121 -14.73 7.77 -9.24
N ILE A 122 -13.45 7.73 -9.64
CA ILE A 122 -12.79 8.85 -10.32
C ILE A 122 -13.55 9.20 -11.60
N ARG A 123 -13.94 8.21 -12.41
CA ARG A 123 -14.75 8.45 -13.63
C ARG A 123 -16.17 9.00 -13.40
N LEU A 124 -16.69 8.96 -12.17
CA LEU A 124 -18.03 9.46 -11.83
C LEU A 124 -17.99 10.84 -11.16
N LEU A 125 -16.84 11.23 -10.62
CA LEU A 125 -16.61 12.56 -10.04
C LEU A 125 -16.27 13.61 -11.11
N TYR A 126 -15.98 13.18 -12.34
CA TYR A 126 -15.68 13.99 -13.52
C TYR A 126 -16.58 13.56 -14.68
#